data_AF-K2QDU1-F1
#
_entry.id   AF-K2QDU1-F1
#
_cell.length_a   1.000
_cell.length_b   1.000
_cell.length_c   1.000
_cell.angle_alpha   90.00
_cell.angle_beta   90.00
_cell.angle_gamma   90.00
#
_symmetry.space_group_name_H-M   'P 1'
#
loop_
_entity.id
_entity.type
_entity.pdbx_description
1 polymer ?
#
loop_
_entity_poly.entity_id
_entity_poly.type
_entity_poly.pdbx_seq_one_letter_code
_entity_poly.pdbx_strand_id
1 'polypeptide(L)'
;MDRITFLDNAHQGKNNWWRYLLTSAFAWIGPFILILIVLIPFIILSQPVKMDINPTNVENAIDPLILMVMLGVYYTLSFVLFYLCSRFIQAKTIKKMITTVSKFNWKNVLKGAGLWSIIIGASLVVDVLINPSPVKLSLDLPFLTLLIASIIIFTIQASFEEIFFRGYLMQGIGLLTRKPFIPLFLTSVIFAIGHFWNGTSIITGITAVVNMFIFGMVLGIITLGENGLETAIGAHIANNILVTSIVGNVGIINDLPAMLTFGGGSSFGVPYFILPFILLAIVFWKKNDRIGLIFKTQEKLNDINQTSTPIQCVKCKTINPGIAVYCGECGGKVVREYASTPRKLVAFLIDMALLLVISGVLLVMFVLTFSIYNQDTFSPELISGIWIILTSIIIFVYLVLMEKNGNTIGKIAMGIKVVQEDTQKPISYPQSIARNLFLVADLIPFIIPGLLGLIVSAKSDKKQRIGDMVAGTVVIKKQEL
;
A
#
# COMPACT_ATOMS: atom_id res chain seq x y z
N MET A 1 4.70 8.02 23.98
CA MET A 1 5.30 8.67 22.80
C MET A 1 4.15 9.08 21.93
N ASP A 2 3.91 10.38 21.76
CA ASP A 2 2.71 10.86 21.04
C ASP A 2 2.99 11.16 19.56
N ARG A 3 4.19 10.79 19.08
CA ARG A 3 4.73 11.15 17.77
C ARG A 3 5.54 10.02 17.14
N ILE A 4 5.49 9.94 15.82
CA ILE A 4 6.26 9.00 15.00
C ILE A 4 7.58 9.65 14.58
N THR A 5 8.60 9.46 15.40
CA THR A 5 9.94 10.06 15.20
C THR A 5 10.64 9.55 13.95
N PHE A 6 10.25 8.37 13.45
CA PHE A 6 10.80 7.81 12.22
C PHE A 6 10.57 8.69 10.99
N LEU A 7 9.39 9.31 10.87
CA LEU A 7 9.11 10.22 9.76
C LEU A 7 9.83 11.57 9.93
N ASP A 8 10.15 11.97 11.16
CA ASP A 8 10.85 13.24 11.40
C ASP A 8 12.29 13.26 10.88
N ASN A 9 12.94 12.08 10.80
CA ASN A 9 14.25 11.92 10.16
C ASN A 9 14.30 12.48 8.72
N ALA A 10 13.14 12.56 8.05
CA ALA A 10 13.02 13.09 6.70
C ALA A 10 13.53 14.53 6.57
N HIS A 11 13.45 15.36 7.62
CA HIS A 11 13.80 16.79 7.59
C HIS A 11 15.31 17.06 7.51
N GLN A 12 16.14 16.06 7.77
CA GLN A 12 17.60 16.20 7.68
C GLN A 12 18.05 16.16 6.22
N GLY A 13 19.22 16.73 5.89
CA GLY A 13 19.76 16.72 4.52
C GLY A 13 19.00 17.63 3.53
N LYS A 14 19.22 17.41 2.23
CA LYS A 14 18.62 18.18 1.13
C LYS A 14 17.36 17.51 0.61
N ASN A 15 16.22 18.19 0.68
CA ASN A 15 14.89 17.59 0.54
C ASN A 15 14.07 18.06 -0.69
N ASN A 16 14.69 18.76 -1.65
CA ASN A 16 13.99 19.19 -2.85
C ASN A 16 13.43 17.98 -3.63
N TRP A 17 12.18 18.09 -4.11
CA TRP A 17 11.44 16.97 -4.74
C TRP A 17 12.20 16.29 -5.89
N TRP A 18 12.91 17.07 -6.72
CA TRP A 18 13.67 16.53 -7.85
C TRP A 18 14.80 15.59 -7.41
N ARG A 19 15.37 15.77 -6.21
CA ARG A 19 16.41 14.87 -5.68
C ARG A 19 15.84 13.49 -5.39
N TYR A 20 14.57 13.41 -4.99
CA TYR A 20 13.86 12.15 -4.77
C TYR A 20 13.62 11.40 -6.07
N LEU A 21 13.16 12.12 -7.10
CA LEU A 21 12.98 11.52 -8.43
C LEU A 21 14.30 11.06 -9.05
N LEU A 22 15.35 11.89 -8.98
CA LEU A 22 16.65 11.57 -9.53
C LEU A 22 17.25 10.33 -8.86
N THR A 23 17.24 10.29 -7.53
CA THR A 23 17.73 9.13 -6.75
C THR A 23 16.92 7.87 -7.06
N SER A 24 15.60 8.00 -7.21
CA SER A 24 14.72 6.87 -7.58
C SER A 24 15.04 6.35 -8.99
N ALA A 25 15.24 7.26 -9.95
CA ALA A 25 15.62 6.89 -11.31
C ALA A 25 16.98 6.17 -11.34
N PHE A 26 18.00 6.69 -10.64
CA PHE A 26 19.30 6.02 -10.55
C PHE A 26 19.22 4.65 -9.86
N ALA A 27 18.40 4.51 -8.81
CA ALA A 27 18.28 3.25 -8.07
C ALA A 27 17.58 2.13 -8.87
N TRP A 28 16.57 2.47 -9.67
CA TRP A 28 15.76 1.47 -10.40
C TRP A 28 16.14 1.32 -11.88
N ILE A 29 16.49 2.42 -12.56
CA ILE A 29 16.82 2.40 -14.00
C ILE A 29 18.32 2.23 -14.22
N GLY A 30 19.15 2.83 -13.36
CA GLY A 30 20.61 2.78 -13.46
C GLY A 30 21.19 1.36 -13.57
N PRO A 31 20.77 0.39 -12.73
CA PRO A 31 21.26 -0.98 -12.81
C PRO A 31 20.93 -1.67 -14.12
N PHE A 32 19.74 -1.46 -14.69
CA PHE A 32 19.38 -1.99 -16.01
C PHE A 32 20.34 -1.48 -17.08
N ILE A 33 20.62 -0.17 -17.09
CA ILE A 33 21.54 0.44 -18.05
C ILE A 33 22.95 -0.15 -17.90
N LEU A 34 23.46 -0.28 -16.67
CA LEU A 34 24.78 -0.85 -16.40
C LEU A 34 24.87 -2.32 -16.86
N ILE A 35 23.84 -3.11 -16.57
CA ILE A 35 23.77 -4.52 -16.98
C ILE A 35 23.76 -4.61 -18.51
N LEU A 36 22.97 -3.79 -19.20
CA LEU A 36 22.93 -3.77 -20.67
C LEU A 36 24.27 -3.34 -21.29
N ILE A 37 24.95 -2.34 -20.72
CA ILE A 37 26.27 -1.89 -21.17
C ILE A 37 27.32 -3.00 -21.06
N VAL A 38 27.21 -3.90 -20.08
CA VAL A 38 28.13 -5.03 -19.90
C VAL A 38 27.72 -6.22 -20.77
N LEU A 39 26.44 -6.58 -20.79
CA LEU A 39 25.93 -7.76 -21.50
C LEU A 39 26.00 -7.60 -23.02
N ILE A 40 25.67 -6.43 -23.57
CA ILE A 40 25.63 -6.23 -25.03
C ILE A 40 27.02 -6.43 -25.67
N PRO A 41 28.11 -5.79 -25.21
CA PRO A 41 29.45 -6.05 -25.73
C PRO A 41 29.90 -7.48 -25.48
N PHE A 42 29.57 -8.07 -24.33
CA PHE A 42 29.88 -9.48 -24.07
C PHE A 42 29.24 -10.39 -25.12
N ILE A 43 27.94 -10.21 -25.42
CA ILE A 43 27.22 -10.97 -26.45
C ILE A 43 27.83 -10.74 -27.85
N ILE A 44 28.15 -9.48 -28.20
CA ILE A 44 28.75 -9.14 -29.51
C ILE A 44 30.15 -9.73 -29.68
N LEU A 45 30.97 -9.70 -28.63
CA LEU A 45 32.37 -10.15 -28.67
C LEU A 45 32.53 -11.67 -28.48
N SER A 46 31.53 -12.34 -27.90
CA SER A 46 31.57 -13.78 -27.59
C SER A 46 31.06 -14.68 -28.74
N GLN A 47 30.79 -14.13 -29.93
CA GLN A 47 30.17 -14.90 -31.01
C GLN A 47 30.82 -14.65 -32.40
N PRO A 48 31.14 -15.70 -33.19
CA PRO A 48 30.72 -15.80 -34.58
C PRO A 48 29.50 -16.73 -34.60
N VAL A 49 28.39 -16.31 -33.99
CA VAL A 49 27.23 -17.19 -33.82
C VAL A 49 26.07 -16.64 -34.59
N LYS A 50 25.69 -17.45 -35.57
CA LYS A 50 24.33 -17.48 -36.09
C LYS A 50 23.41 -17.92 -34.95
N MET A 51 23.07 -16.99 -34.05
CA MET A 51 21.95 -17.21 -33.15
C MET A 51 20.72 -17.06 -34.04
N ASP A 52 20.01 -18.17 -34.27
CA ASP A 52 18.65 -18.09 -34.76
C ASP A 52 17.82 -17.49 -33.62
N ILE A 53 17.72 -16.15 -33.58
CA ILE A 53 16.99 -15.40 -32.55
C ILE A 53 15.50 -15.58 -32.84
N ASN A 54 14.99 -16.77 -32.52
CA ASN A 54 13.57 -17.02 -32.41
C ASN A 54 13.21 -16.81 -30.93
N PRO A 55 12.27 -15.89 -30.58
CA PRO A 55 11.93 -15.56 -29.18
C PRO A 55 11.61 -16.78 -28.31
N THR A 56 11.06 -17.84 -28.90
CA THR A 56 10.71 -19.11 -28.24
C THR A 56 11.89 -19.97 -27.81
N ASN A 57 13.06 -19.82 -28.44
CA ASN A 57 14.27 -20.59 -28.10
C ASN A 57 15.09 -19.95 -26.97
N VAL A 58 14.88 -18.67 -26.67
CA VAL A 58 15.64 -17.92 -25.65
C VAL A 58 15.04 -18.08 -24.25
N GLU A 59 13.71 -18.08 -24.13
CA GLU A 59 13.03 -18.23 -22.82
C GLU A 59 13.26 -19.61 -22.18
N ASN A 60 13.41 -20.66 -22.97
CA ASN A 60 13.64 -22.03 -22.49
C ASN A 60 15.11 -22.39 -22.26
N ALA A 61 16.05 -21.48 -22.53
CA ALA A 61 17.49 -21.77 -22.55
C ALA A 61 18.27 -21.25 -21.32
N ILE A 62 17.68 -20.39 -20.49
CA ILE A 62 18.38 -19.78 -19.36
C ILE A 62 18.02 -20.50 -18.06
N ASP A 63 19.03 -21.05 -17.41
CA ASP A 63 18.91 -21.69 -16.09
C ASP A 63 18.25 -20.73 -15.07
N PRO A 64 17.17 -21.12 -14.37
CA PRO A 64 16.51 -20.31 -13.33
C PRO A 64 17.47 -19.79 -12.26
N LEU A 65 18.53 -20.52 -11.92
CA LEU A 65 19.55 -20.10 -10.97
C LEU A 65 20.38 -18.92 -11.51
N ILE A 66 20.66 -18.88 -12.82
CA ILE A 66 21.34 -17.74 -13.46
C ILE A 66 20.45 -16.50 -13.38
N LEU A 67 19.15 -16.63 -13.66
CA LEU A 67 18.19 -15.53 -13.52
C LEU A 67 18.15 -15.00 -12.08
N MET A 68 18.20 -15.89 -11.09
CA MET A 68 18.25 -15.50 -9.69
C MET A 68 19.55 -14.76 -9.34
N VAL A 69 20.70 -15.18 -9.86
CA VAL A 69 21.96 -14.45 -9.68
C VAL A 69 21.90 -13.07 -10.35
N MET A 70 21.32 -12.96 -11.55
CA MET A 70 21.12 -11.67 -12.23
C MET A 70 20.23 -10.73 -11.41
N LEU A 71 19.17 -11.26 -10.77
CA LEU A 71 18.33 -10.52 -9.83
C LEU A 71 19.15 -9.98 -8.65
N GLY A 72 20.02 -10.81 -8.06
CA GLY A 72 20.92 -10.40 -7.00
C GLY A 72 21.90 -9.29 -7.41
N VAL A 73 22.47 -9.40 -8.61
CA VAL A 73 23.33 -8.36 -9.19
C VAL A 73 22.56 -7.06 -9.38
N TYR A 74 21.35 -7.13 -9.95
CA TYR A 74 20.48 -5.98 -10.14
C TYR A 74 20.24 -5.21 -8.83
N TYR A 75 19.76 -5.90 -7.78
CA TYR A 75 19.47 -5.25 -6.50
C TYR A 75 20.72 -4.78 -5.75
N THR A 76 21.86 -5.46 -5.93
CA THR A 76 23.14 -4.98 -5.38
C THR A 76 23.53 -3.65 -6.02
N LEU A 77 23.45 -3.55 -7.35
CA LEU A 77 23.70 -2.30 -8.07
C LEU A 77 22.68 -1.23 -7.71
N SER A 78 21.39 -1.57 -7.58
CA SER A 78 20.35 -0.65 -7.11
C SER A 78 20.72 -0.05 -5.76
N PHE A 79 21.15 -0.89 -4.82
CA PHE A 79 21.49 -0.45 -3.47
C PHE A 79 22.74 0.43 -3.46
N VAL A 80 23.78 0.08 -4.23
CA VAL A 80 24.99 0.91 -4.36
C VAL A 80 24.67 2.28 -4.96
N LEU A 81 23.95 2.32 -6.09
CA LEU A 81 23.56 3.58 -6.73
C LEU A 81 22.67 4.43 -5.82
N PHE A 82 21.73 3.80 -5.12
CA PHE A 82 20.89 4.46 -4.12
C PHE A 82 21.72 5.05 -2.97
N TYR A 83 22.71 4.31 -2.46
CA TYR A 83 23.62 4.79 -1.42
C TYR A 83 24.40 6.02 -1.87
N LEU A 84 25.00 5.96 -3.06
CA LEU A 84 25.76 7.07 -3.64
C LEU A 84 24.86 8.30 -3.82
N CYS A 85 23.67 8.14 -4.40
CA CYS A 85 22.72 9.23 -4.59
C CYS A 85 22.27 9.84 -3.25
N SER A 86 21.91 9.00 -2.28
CA SER A 86 21.52 9.45 -0.93
C SER A 86 22.63 10.26 -0.26
N ARG A 87 23.88 9.80 -0.38
CA ARG A 87 25.05 10.42 0.25
C ARG A 87 25.46 11.73 -0.43
N PHE A 88 25.49 11.79 -1.76
CA PHE A 88 26.06 12.90 -2.52
C PHE A 88 25.00 13.88 -3.04
N ILE A 89 23.85 13.39 -3.49
CA ILE A 89 22.76 14.25 -3.97
C ILE A 89 21.98 14.79 -2.78
N GLN A 90 21.61 13.95 -1.81
CA GLN A 90 20.76 14.38 -0.70
C GLN A 90 21.50 14.72 0.58
N ALA A 91 22.81 14.43 0.68
CA ALA A 91 23.57 14.59 1.91
C ALA A 91 22.90 13.88 3.12
N LYS A 92 22.26 12.73 2.86
CA LYS A 92 21.60 11.88 3.86
C LYS A 92 22.40 10.60 4.09
N THR A 93 22.37 10.10 5.32
CA THR A 93 22.90 8.78 5.65
C THR A 93 21.77 7.76 5.66
N ILE A 94 22.00 6.56 5.12
CA ILE A 94 21.00 5.47 5.09
C ILE A 94 20.48 5.14 6.48
N LYS A 95 21.33 5.25 7.51
CA LYS A 95 20.94 5.00 8.91
C LYS A 95 19.67 5.77 9.33
N LYS A 96 19.50 7.01 8.85
CA LYS A 96 18.32 7.84 9.14
C LYS A 96 17.04 7.33 8.46
N MET A 97 17.19 6.56 7.39
CA MET A 97 16.10 5.89 6.69
C MET A 97 15.72 4.57 7.39
N ILE A 98 16.60 4.01 8.22
CA ILE A 98 16.40 2.72 8.88
C ILE A 98 15.84 2.87 10.29
N THR A 99 16.43 3.73 11.11
CA THR A 99 16.17 3.71 12.55
C THR A 99 16.20 5.10 13.17
N THR A 100 15.50 5.23 14.29
CA THR A 100 15.46 6.46 15.10
C THR A 100 16.50 6.45 16.22
N VAL A 101 17.08 5.30 16.53
CA VAL A 101 18.06 5.14 17.62
C VAL A 101 19.51 5.19 17.11
N SER A 102 20.45 5.27 18.04
CA SER A 102 21.88 5.42 17.72
C SER A 102 22.54 4.16 17.16
N LYS A 103 21.94 2.97 17.29
CA LYS A 103 22.49 1.70 16.79
C LYS A 103 21.41 0.86 16.12
N PHE A 104 21.79 0.15 15.06
CA PHE A 104 20.92 -0.80 14.37
C PHE A 104 20.58 -1.98 15.30
N ASN A 105 19.29 -2.34 15.38
CA ASN A 105 18.84 -3.35 16.33
C ASN A 105 18.64 -4.72 15.67
N TRP A 106 19.69 -5.54 15.67
CA TRP A 106 19.65 -6.93 15.17
C TRP A 106 18.60 -7.81 15.86
N LYS A 107 18.27 -7.55 17.14
CA LYS A 107 17.23 -8.32 17.83
C LYS A 107 15.86 -8.12 17.18
N ASN A 108 15.57 -6.93 16.66
CA ASN A 108 14.32 -6.66 15.95
C ASN A 108 14.29 -7.34 14.58
N VAL A 109 15.41 -7.39 13.86
CA VAL A 109 15.53 -8.17 12.62
C VAL A 109 15.24 -9.64 12.88
N LEU A 110 15.92 -10.24 13.87
CA LEU A 110 15.71 -11.64 14.23
C LEU A 110 14.29 -11.91 14.74
N LYS A 111 13.69 -10.97 15.48
CA LYS A 111 12.28 -11.03 15.89
C LYS A 111 11.35 -11.07 14.68
N GLY A 112 11.51 -10.15 13.73
CA GLY A 112 10.70 -10.10 12.52
C GLY A 112 10.83 -11.38 11.67
N ALA A 113 12.08 -11.80 11.43
CA ALA A 113 12.38 -13.03 10.69
C ALA A 113 11.78 -14.27 11.38
N GLY A 114 12.04 -14.45 12.68
CA GLY A 114 11.54 -15.58 13.44
C GLY A 114 10.02 -15.66 13.50
N LEU A 115 9.34 -14.54 13.78
CA LEU A 115 7.88 -14.49 13.80
C LEU A 115 7.28 -14.86 12.44
N TRP A 116 7.83 -14.30 11.35
CA TRP A 116 7.33 -14.59 10.01
C TRP A 116 7.57 -16.04 9.60
N SER A 117 8.75 -16.58 9.90
CA SER A 117 9.08 -17.99 9.65
C SER A 117 8.14 -18.94 10.38
N ILE A 118 7.78 -18.66 11.64
CA ILE A 118 6.82 -19.46 12.40
C ILE A 118 5.43 -19.40 11.76
N ILE A 119 4.97 -18.22 11.34
CA ILE A 119 3.64 -18.05 10.72
C ILE A 119 3.56 -18.81 9.39
N ILE A 120 4.56 -18.66 8.51
CA ILE A 120 4.60 -19.38 7.23
C ILE A 120 4.72 -20.88 7.47
N GLY A 121 5.63 -21.32 8.36
CA GLY A 121 5.82 -22.72 8.69
C GLY A 121 4.54 -23.39 9.22
N ALA A 122 3.82 -22.71 10.12
CA ALA A 122 2.53 -23.19 10.61
C ALA A 122 1.47 -23.26 9.50
N SER A 123 1.40 -22.25 8.62
CA SER A 123 0.47 -22.26 7.47
C SER A 123 0.75 -23.42 6.51
N LEU A 124 2.04 -23.72 6.27
CA LEU A 124 2.47 -24.84 5.45
C LEU A 124 2.09 -26.19 6.07
N VAL A 125 2.28 -26.36 7.37
CA VAL A 125 1.83 -27.58 8.08
C VAL A 125 0.32 -27.75 7.94
N VAL A 126 -0.45 -26.68 8.12
CA VAL A 126 -1.91 -26.70 7.91
C VAL A 126 -2.27 -27.10 6.47
N ASP A 127 -1.54 -26.60 5.47
CA ASP A 127 -1.77 -27.00 4.07
C ASP A 127 -1.58 -28.49 3.85
N VAL A 128 -0.45 -29.03 4.30
CA VAL A 128 -0.11 -30.45 4.14
C VAL A 128 -1.15 -31.35 4.83
N LEU A 129 -1.74 -30.88 5.94
CA LEU A 129 -2.80 -31.59 6.65
C LEU A 129 -4.15 -31.55 5.92
N ILE A 130 -4.49 -30.45 5.26
CA ILE A 130 -5.77 -30.27 4.54
C ILE A 130 -5.71 -30.91 3.14
N ASN A 131 -4.59 -30.73 2.45
CA ASN A 131 -4.33 -31.18 1.09
C ASN A 131 -3.17 -32.18 1.10
N PRO A 132 -3.39 -33.45 1.47
CA PRO A 132 -2.37 -34.50 1.43
C PRO A 132 -2.07 -34.89 -0.03
N SER A 133 -1.50 -33.95 -0.79
CA SER A 133 -0.87 -34.23 -2.08
C SER A 133 0.48 -34.91 -1.84
N PRO A 134 1.02 -35.67 -2.82
CA PRO A 134 2.37 -36.20 -2.73
C PRO A 134 3.36 -35.02 -2.67
N VAL A 135 3.76 -34.65 -1.46
CA VAL A 135 4.82 -33.67 -1.20
C VAL A 135 6.14 -34.42 -1.26
N LYS A 136 6.96 -34.11 -2.26
CA LYS A 136 8.32 -34.66 -2.33
C LYS A 136 9.28 -33.69 -1.63
N LEU A 137 9.96 -34.20 -0.61
CA LEU A 137 11.02 -33.51 0.12
C LEU A 137 12.36 -33.69 -0.62
N SER A 138 13.01 -32.59 -0.96
CA SER A 138 14.33 -32.56 -1.59
C SER A 138 15.32 -31.80 -0.70
N LEU A 139 16.38 -32.47 -0.27
CA LEU A 139 17.48 -31.88 0.53
C LEU A 139 18.84 -32.13 -0.14
N ASP A 140 18.86 -32.00 -1.46
CA ASP A 140 20.02 -32.26 -2.30
C ASP A 140 20.92 -31.03 -2.48
N LEU A 141 22.04 -31.21 -3.19
CA LEU A 141 23.00 -30.12 -3.45
C LEU A 141 22.38 -28.95 -4.23
N PRO A 142 21.52 -29.15 -5.25
CA PRO A 142 20.76 -28.08 -5.88
C PRO A 142 19.94 -27.24 -4.89
N PHE A 143 19.19 -27.89 -3.98
CA PHE A 143 18.45 -27.19 -2.94
C PHE A 143 19.37 -26.40 -2.00
N LEU A 144 20.47 -26.98 -1.53
CA LEU A 144 21.42 -26.27 -0.66
C LEU A 144 22.04 -25.05 -1.36
N THR A 145 22.33 -25.18 -2.66
CA THR A 145 22.82 -24.07 -3.49
C THR A 145 21.79 -22.95 -3.57
N LEU A 146 20.52 -23.29 -3.84
CA LEU A 146 19.41 -22.34 -3.85
C LEU A 146 19.25 -21.65 -2.49
N LEU A 147 19.33 -22.39 -1.39
CA LEU A 147 19.17 -21.85 -0.03
C LEU A 147 20.27 -20.83 0.30
N ILE A 148 21.53 -21.17 0.03
CA ILE A 148 22.67 -20.27 0.26
C ILE A 148 22.53 -19.01 -0.59
N ALA A 149 22.23 -19.16 -1.87
CA ALA A 149 22.06 -18.04 -2.78
C ALA A 149 20.86 -17.16 -2.37
N SER A 150 19.74 -17.76 -1.94
CA SER A 150 18.56 -17.06 -1.41
C SER A 150 18.91 -16.21 -0.19
N ILE A 151 19.68 -16.75 0.77
CA ILE A 151 20.10 -16.01 1.97
C ILE A 151 20.87 -14.75 1.57
N ILE A 152 21.82 -14.85 0.64
CA ILE A 152 22.65 -13.71 0.22
C ILE A 152 21.80 -12.69 -0.55
N ILE A 153 21.10 -13.15 -1.58
CA ILE A 153 20.37 -12.30 -2.52
C ILE A 153 19.21 -11.59 -1.83
N PHE A 154 18.37 -12.32 -1.10
CA PHE A 154 17.19 -11.72 -0.48
C PHE A 154 17.52 -10.87 0.75
N THR A 155 18.64 -11.12 1.42
CA THR A 155 19.13 -10.18 2.45
C THR A 155 19.40 -8.81 1.83
N ILE A 156 20.02 -8.75 0.65
CA ILE A 156 20.31 -7.49 -0.05
C ILE A 156 19.02 -6.90 -0.62
N GLN A 157 18.26 -7.69 -1.39
CA GLN A 157 17.03 -7.25 -2.05
C GLN A 157 16.02 -6.70 -1.05
N ALA A 158 15.59 -7.50 -0.08
CA ALA A 158 14.52 -7.10 0.84
C ALA A 158 14.96 -5.93 1.72
N SER A 159 16.24 -5.89 2.13
CA SER A 159 16.78 -4.72 2.85
C SER A 159 16.72 -3.46 1.98
N PHE A 160 17.16 -3.54 0.72
CA PHE A 160 17.10 -2.39 -0.18
C PHE A 160 15.67 -1.94 -0.41
N GLU A 161 14.74 -2.85 -0.68
CA GLU A 161 13.33 -2.52 -0.90
C GLU A 161 12.71 -1.87 0.35
N GLU A 162 12.93 -2.40 1.55
CA GLU A 162 12.41 -1.80 2.77
C GLU A 162 13.02 -0.41 3.02
N ILE A 163 14.33 -0.25 2.83
CA ILE A 163 15.03 1.04 2.94
C ILE A 163 14.50 2.02 1.90
N PHE A 164 14.27 1.59 0.67
CA PHE A 164 13.81 2.45 -0.41
C PHE A 164 12.35 2.86 -0.24
N PHE A 165 11.44 1.89 -0.05
CA PHE A 165 10.01 2.19 0.00
C PHE A 165 9.59 2.76 1.36
N ARG A 166 10.01 2.16 2.48
CA ARG A 166 9.52 2.49 3.82
C ARG A 166 10.47 3.44 4.54
N GLY A 167 11.76 3.37 4.24
CA GLY A 167 12.73 4.37 4.71
C GLY A 167 12.66 5.65 3.89
N TYR A 168 12.98 5.57 2.61
CA TYR A 168 13.26 6.73 1.78
C TYR A 168 12.02 7.40 1.22
N LEU A 169 11.19 6.65 0.49
CA LEU A 169 10.01 7.18 -0.19
C LEU A 169 8.92 7.57 0.83
N MET A 170 8.72 6.77 1.88
CA MET A 170 7.74 7.07 2.93
C MET A 170 8.12 8.34 3.70
N GLN A 171 9.39 8.51 4.06
CA GLN A 171 9.89 9.76 4.66
C GLN A 171 9.77 10.94 3.70
N GLY A 172 10.11 10.75 2.41
CA GLY A 172 9.99 11.79 1.39
C GLY A 172 8.56 12.29 1.19
N ILE A 173 7.61 11.37 1.03
CA ILE A 173 6.17 11.70 0.96
C ILE A 173 5.69 12.29 2.30
N GLY A 174 6.22 11.81 3.43
CA GLY A 174 5.95 12.33 4.76
C GLY A 174 6.27 13.82 4.92
N LEU A 175 7.21 14.39 4.15
CA LEU A 175 7.46 15.84 4.15
C LEU A 175 6.30 16.66 3.57
N LEU A 176 5.49 16.05 2.69
CA LEU A 176 4.38 16.68 2.00
C LEU A 176 3.08 16.67 2.83
N THR A 177 3.00 15.83 3.87
CA THR A 177 1.76 15.57 4.61
C THR A 177 1.94 15.53 6.12
N ARG A 178 0.94 16.00 6.87
CA ARG A 178 0.90 15.91 8.34
C ARG A 178 0.37 14.56 8.84
N LYS A 179 -0.04 13.65 7.95
CA LYS A 179 -0.76 12.42 8.30
C LYS A 179 0.07 11.19 7.91
N PRO A 180 0.63 10.43 8.88
CA PRO A 180 1.50 9.28 8.63
C PRO A 180 0.87 8.17 7.80
N PHE A 181 -0.46 8.04 7.85
CA PHE A 181 -1.19 7.09 7.04
C PHE A 181 -1.01 7.33 5.51
N ILE A 182 -0.90 8.59 5.07
CA ILE A 182 -0.77 8.92 3.64
C ILE A 182 0.51 8.35 3.00
N PRO A 183 1.72 8.60 3.54
CA PRO A 183 2.94 8.01 2.99
C PRO A 183 2.94 6.49 3.15
N LEU A 184 2.37 5.94 4.22
CA LEU A 184 2.19 4.50 4.37
C LEU A 184 1.39 3.90 3.21
N PHE A 185 0.21 4.47 2.93
CA PHE A 185 -0.67 3.98 1.88
C PHE A 185 -0.02 4.11 0.50
N LEU A 186 0.51 5.29 0.16
CA LEU A 186 1.09 5.55 -1.16
C LEU A 186 2.30 4.66 -1.45
N THR A 187 3.20 4.48 -0.47
CA THR A 187 4.36 3.60 -0.66
C THR A 187 4.00 2.14 -0.76
N SER A 188 2.91 1.70 -0.11
CA SER A 188 2.40 0.34 -0.24
C SER A 188 1.77 0.10 -1.61
N VAL A 189 1.05 1.09 -2.17
CA VAL A 189 0.53 1.02 -3.55
C VAL A 189 1.66 0.95 -4.57
N ILE A 190 2.65 1.84 -4.49
CA ILE A 190 3.77 1.88 -5.45
C ILE A 190 4.55 0.55 -5.41
N PHE A 191 4.82 0.04 -4.21
CA PHE A 191 5.45 -1.27 -4.03
C PHE A 191 4.60 -2.39 -4.67
N ALA A 192 3.30 -2.43 -4.39
CA ALA A 192 2.39 -3.45 -4.88
C ALA A 192 2.30 -3.51 -6.41
N ILE A 193 2.21 -2.35 -7.07
CA ILE A 193 2.10 -2.28 -8.55
C ILE A 193 3.30 -2.92 -9.24
N GLY A 194 4.50 -2.78 -8.67
CA GLY A 194 5.71 -3.41 -9.20
C GLY A 194 5.65 -4.94 -9.25
N HIS A 195 4.71 -5.56 -8.52
CA HIS A 195 4.54 -7.02 -8.45
C HIS A 195 3.47 -7.54 -9.39
N PHE A 196 2.88 -6.71 -10.26
CA PHE A 196 1.90 -7.16 -11.25
C PHE A 196 2.46 -8.26 -12.16
N TRP A 197 3.74 -8.19 -12.50
CA TRP A 197 4.43 -9.17 -13.34
C TRP A 197 4.76 -10.49 -12.64
N ASN A 198 4.46 -10.64 -11.34
CA ASN A 198 4.59 -11.93 -10.66
C ASN A 198 3.49 -12.92 -11.08
N GLY A 199 2.46 -12.46 -11.78
CA GLY A 199 1.42 -13.32 -12.36
C GLY A 199 1.65 -13.57 -13.85
N THR A 200 1.33 -14.77 -14.30
CA THR A 200 1.37 -15.16 -15.72
C THR A 200 0.14 -14.70 -16.51
N SER A 201 -0.97 -14.44 -15.80
CA SER A 201 -2.21 -13.87 -16.34
C SER A 201 -2.58 -12.56 -15.64
N ILE A 202 -3.48 -11.78 -16.24
CA ILE A 202 -4.02 -10.54 -15.65
C ILE A 202 -4.60 -10.80 -14.25
N ILE A 203 -5.35 -11.90 -14.08
CA ILE A 203 -6.00 -12.24 -12.80
C ILE A 203 -4.95 -12.54 -11.73
N THR A 204 -3.96 -13.36 -12.05
CA THR A 204 -2.86 -13.69 -11.12
C THR A 204 -1.98 -12.47 -10.83
N GLY A 205 -1.80 -11.57 -11.81
CA GLY A 205 -1.06 -10.33 -11.63
C GLY A 205 -1.78 -9.36 -10.69
N ILE A 206 -3.09 -9.16 -10.87
CA ILE A 206 -3.91 -8.38 -9.93
C ILE A 206 -3.89 -9.01 -8.52
N THR A 207 -3.98 -10.34 -8.44
CA THR A 207 -3.91 -11.06 -7.16
C THR A 207 -2.56 -10.82 -6.46
N ALA A 208 -1.46 -10.85 -7.21
CA ALA A 208 -0.13 -10.53 -6.69
C ALA A 208 -0.05 -9.09 -6.18
N VAL A 209 -0.57 -8.10 -6.93
CA VAL A 209 -0.65 -6.70 -6.49
C VAL A 209 -1.43 -6.58 -5.17
N VAL A 210 -2.60 -7.22 -5.05
CA VAL A 210 -3.41 -7.16 -3.81
C VAL A 210 -2.67 -7.77 -2.62
N ASN A 211 -2.05 -8.94 -2.79
CA ASN A 211 -1.28 -9.59 -1.73
C ASN A 211 -0.08 -8.74 -1.30
N MET A 212 0.64 -8.16 -2.26
CA MET A 212 1.81 -7.32 -1.99
C MET A 212 1.42 -5.95 -1.40
N PHE A 213 0.25 -5.44 -1.73
CA PHE A 213 -0.32 -4.27 -1.07
C PHE A 213 -0.56 -4.54 0.42
N ILE A 214 -1.20 -5.68 0.75
CA ILE A 214 -1.47 -6.05 2.15
C ILE A 214 -0.16 -6.28 2.91
N PHE A 215 0.79 -7.00 2.33
CA PHE A 215 2.10 -7.24 2.93
C PHE A 215 2.84 -5.92 3.17
N GLY A 216 2.91 -5.04 2.15
CA GLY A 216 3.54 -3.73 2.24
C GLY A 216 2.89 -2.81 3.27
N MET A 217 1.55 -2.80 3.35
CA MET A 217 0.82 -2.06 4.36
C MET A 217 1.15 -2.53 5.77
N VAL A 218 1.17 -3.85 6.01
CA VAL A 218 1.50 -4.41 7.33
C VAL A 218 2.92 -4.09 7.75
N LEU A 219 3.91 -4.30 6.86
CA LEU A 219 5.31 -3.98 7.16
C LEU A 219 5.52 -2.48 7.39
N GLY A 220 4.80 -1.63 6.65
CA GLY A 220 4.78 -0.19 6.87
C GLY A 220 4.15 0.22 8.21
N ILE A 221 3.06 -0.44 8.63
CA ILE A 221 2.46 -0.22 9.97
C ILE A 221 3.44 -0.62 11.07
N ILE A 222 4.12 -1.76 10.93
CA ILE A 222 5.17 -2.20 11.86
C ILE A 222 6.29 -1.15 11.93
N THR A 223 6.75 -0.66 10.77
CA THR A 223 7.80 0.37 10.69
C THR A 223 7.42 1.63 11.45
N LEU A 224 6.24 2.18 11.18
CA LEU A 224 5.77 3.40 11.82
C LEU A 224 5.49 3.20 13.31
N GLY A 225 4.89 2.07 13.70
CA GLY A 225 4.56 1.78 15.09
C GLY A 225 5.76 1.40 15.96
N GLU A 226 6.84 0.85 15.39
CA GLU A 226 8.09 0.57 16.09
C GLU A 226 9.15 1.66 15.92
N ASN A 227 8.90 2.69 15.12
CA ASN A 227 9.83 3.78 14.80
C ASN A 227 11.17 3.28 14.19
N GLY A 228 11.11 2.25 13.36
CA GLY A 228 12.28 1.65 12.71
C GLY A 228 11.93 0.50 11.77
N LEU A 229 12.78 0.27 10.76
CA LEU A 229 12.61 -0.74 9.72
C LEU A 229 13.00 -2.16 10.15
N GLU A 230 13.70 -2.33 11.27
CA GLU A 230 14.44 -3.57 11.56
C GLU A 230 13.53 -4.81 11.55
N THR A 231 12.36 -4.74 12.18
CA THR A 231 11.39 -5.85 12.19
C THR A 231 10.80 -6.12 10.81
N ALA A 232 10.54 -5.07 10.04
CA ALA A 232 10.02 -5.20 8.67
C ALA A 232 11.04 -5.84 7.73
N ILE A 233 12.31 -5.41 7.81
CA ILE A 233 13.44 -6.00 7.08
C ILE A 233 13.55 -7.49 7.41
N GLY A 234 13.52 -7.86 8.69
CA GLY A 234 13.59 -9.26 9.11
C GLY A 234 12.47 -10.12 8.54
N ALA A 235 11.22 -9.66 8.64
CA ALA A 235 10.06 -10.36 8.11
C ALA A 235 10.10 -10.51 6.58
N HIS A 236 10.51 -9.45 5.86
CA HIS A 236 10.62 -9.46 4.41
C HIS A 236 11.76 -10.38 3.92
N ILE A 237 12.93 -10.35 4.57
CA ILE A 237 14.03 -11.30 4.26
C ILE A 237 13.55 -12.73 4.44
N ALA A 238 12.94 -13.05 5.59
CA ALA A 238 12.42 -14.38 5.86
C ALA A 238 11.36 -14.80 4.83
N ASN A 239 10.48 -13.87 4.43
CA ASN A 239 9.48 -14.14 3.41
C ASN A 239 10.10 -14.65 2.12
N ASN A 240 11.05 -13.88 1.59
CA ASN A 240 11.60 -14.18 0.27
C ASN A 240 12.47 -15.43 0.32
N ILE A 241 13.26 -15.64 1.39
CA ILE A 241 14.02 -16.89 1.56
C ILE A 241 13.09 -18.09 1.62
N LEU A 242 12.02 -18.04 2.44
CA LEU A 242 11.12 -19.19 2.63
C LEU A 242 10.29 -19.47 1.38
N VAL A 243 9.68 -18.47 0.76
CA VAL A 243 8.88 -18.66 -0.46
C VAL A 243 9.76 -19.22 -1.58
N THR A 244 10.99 -18.72 -1.74
CA THR A 244 11.93 -19.22 -2.75
C THR A 244 12.38 -20.64 -2.46
N SER A 245 12.93 -20.88 -1.28
CA SER A 245 13.60 -22.15 -0.96
C SER A 245 12.62 -23.27 -0.67
N ILE A 246 11.40 -22.99 -0.20
CA ILE A 246 10.40 -24.01 0.13
C ILE A 246 9.50 -24.30 -1.06
N VAL A 247 9.04 -23.26 -1.78
CA VAL A 247 8.02 -23.39 -2.83
C VAL A 247 8.61 -23.36 -4.24
N GLY A 248 9.80 -22.76 -4.42
CA GLY A 248 10.51 -22.75 -5.70
C GLY A 248 10.13 -21.63 -6.66
N ASN A 249 9.38 -20.63 -6.20
CA ASN A 249 8.87 -19.54 -7.04
C ASN A 249 9.31 -18.18 -6.51
N VAL A 250 9.80 -17.30 -7.40
CA VAL A 250 10.24 -15.92 -7.10
C VAL A 250 9.90 -14.99 -8.25
N GLY A 251 8.87 -14.17 -8.08
CA GLY A 251 8.47 -13.23 -9.12
C GLY A 251 8.10 -13.96 -10.40
N ILE A 252 8.93 -13.81 -11.44
CA ILE A 252 8.80 -14.49 -12.74
C ILE A 252 9.59 -15.80 -12.85
N ILE A 253 10.46 -16.10 -11.87
CA ILE A 253 11.33 -17.27 -11.87
C ILE A 253 10.58 -18.42 -11.19
N ASN A 254 10.34 -19.50 -11.92
CA ASN A 254 9.70 -20.72 -11.42
C ASN A 254 10.68 -21.90 -11.53
N ASP A 255 10.26 -23.07 -11.03
CA ASP A 255 10.98 -24.34 -11.17
C ASP A 255 12.39 -24.35 -10.55
N LEU A 256 12.60 -23.55 -9.50
CA LEU A 256 13.84 -23.60 -8.71
C LEU A 256 13.91 -24.92 -7.92
N PRO A 257 15.12 -25.44 -7.61
CA PRO A 257 15.30 -26.69 -6.87
C PRO A 257 14.90 -26.53 -5.39
N ALA A 258 13.60 -26.46 -5.14
CA ALA A 258 13.02 -26.16 -3.83
C ALA A 258 12.93 -27.38 -2.92
N MET A 259 12.79 -27.11 -1.62
CA MET A 259 12.66 -28.12 -0.58
C MET A 259 11.42 -28.98 -0.80
N LEU A 260 10.30 -28.38 -1.18
CA LEU A 260 9.02 -29.06 -1.39
C LEU A 260 8.57 -28.86 -2.83
N THR A 261 8.22 -29.97 -3.48
CA THR A 261 7.55 -29.94 -4.79
C THR A 261 6.15 -30.50 -4.64
N PHE A 262 5.15 -29.72 -5.08
CA PHE A 262 3.73 -30.04 -4.96
C PHE A 262 3.18 -30.52 -6.30
N GLY A 263 2.60 -31.73 -6.34
CA GLY A 263 2.06 -32.33 -7.57
C GLY A 263 0.83 -31.65 -8.19
N GLY A 264 0.27 -30.59 -7.58
CA GLY A 264 -0.97 -29.92 -8.02
C GLY A 264 -0.96 -28.39 -7.92
N GLY A 265 0.23 -27.79 -7.82
CA GLY A 265 0.39 -26.37 -7.48
C GLY A 265 0.33 -26.14 -5.96
N SER A 266 1.17 -25.23 -5.47
CA SER A 266 1.26 -24.91 -4.04
C SER A 266 0.18 -23.88 -3.67
N SER A 267 -0.71 -24.23 -2.75
CA SER A 267 -1.50 -23.26 -1.99
C SER A 267 -0.92 -23.19 -0.60
N PHE A 268 -0.85 -22.01 0.03
CA PHE A 268 -0.70 -21.98 1.49
C PHE A 268 -2.09 -22.31 2.05
N GLY A 269 -2.18 -23.33 2.90
CA GLY A 269 -3.45 -23.86 3.43
C GLY A 269 -4.28 -22.83 4.19
N VAL A 270 -3.62 -21.74 4.61
CA VAL A 270 -4.24 -20.47 4.94
C VAL A 270 -3.95 -19.47 3.80
N PRO A 271 -4.97 -18.80 3.24
CA PRO A 271 -4.77 -17.78 2.22
C PRO A 271 -3.67 -16.78 2.62
N TYR A 272 -2.66 -16.63 1.76
CA TYR A 272 -1.43 -15.88 2.06
C TYR A 272 -1.71 -14.44 2.55
N PHE A 273 -2.79 -13.79 2.09
CA PHE A 273 -3.19 -12.45 2.53
C PHE A 273 -3.57 -12.35 4.01
N ILE A 274 -3.89 -13.46 4.68
CA ILE A 274 -4.25 -13.47 6.11
C ILE A 274 -3.00 -13.40 7.00
N LEU A 275 -1.90 -14.02 6.56
CA LEU A 275 -0.67 -14.17 7.34
C LEU A 275 -0.07 -12.83 7.83
N PRO A 276 -0.02 -11.75 7.02
CA PRO A 276 0.44 -10.44 7.47
C PRO A 276 -0.38 -9.88 8.64
N PHE A 277 -1.69 -10.13 8.69
CA PHE A 277 -2.51 -9.66 9.81
C PHE A 277 -2.23 -10.40 11.11
N ILE A 278 -1.87 -11.69 11.03
CA ILE A 278 -1.40 -12.47 12.19
C ILE A 278 -0.09 -11.86 12.71
N LEU A 279 0.87 -11.55 11.83
CA LEU A 279 2.11 -10.88 12.21
C LEU A 279 1.83 -9.55 12.90
N LEU A 280 0.93 -8.73 12.33
CA LEU A 280 0.54 -7.44 12.89
C LEU A 280 -0.06 -7.60 14.30
N ALA A 281 -0.97 -8.55 14.48
CA ALA A 281 -1.63 -8.83 15.75
C ALA A 281 -0.63 -9.26 16.83
N ILE A 282 0.36 -10.09 16.48
CA ILE A 282 1.41 -10.54 17.42
C ILE A 282 2.35 -9.38 17.78
N VAL A 283 2.86 -8.63 16.80
CA VAL A 283 3.82 -7.53 17.03
C VAL A 283 3.23 -6.44 17.93
N PHE A 284 1.95 -6.12 17.74
CA PHE A 284 1.24 -5.10 18.49
C PHE A 284 0.31 -5.65 19.57
N TRP A 285 0.49 -6.90 19.99
CA TRP A 285 -0.26 -7.47 21.10
C TRP A 285 -0.12 -6.57 22.34
N LYS A 286 -1.24 -6.05 22.84
CA LYS A 286 -1.32 -5.07 23.95
C LYS A 286 -0.60 -3.73 23.69
N LYS A 287 -0.33 -3.34 22.43
CA LYS A 287 0.33 -2.08 22.02
C LYS A 287 -0.52 -1.27 21.01
N ASN A 288 -1.82 -1.24 21.23
CA ASN A 288 -2.80 -0.62 20.31
C ASN A 288 -2.64 0.91 20.20
N ASP A 289 -2.04 1.53 21.22
CA ASP A 289 -1.69 2.95 21.28
C ASP A 289 -0.73 3.34 20.14
N ARG A 290 0.26 2.50 19.86
CA ARG A 290 1.28 2.75 18.81
C ARG A 290 0.69 2.77 17.41
N ILE A 291 -0.21 1.84 17.10
CA ILE A 291 -0.93 1.82 15.82
C ILE A 291 -1.82 3.07 15.68
N GLY A 292 -2.43 3.51 16.78
CA GLY A 292 -3.29 4.70 16.79
C GLY A 292 -2.59 5.96 16.27
N LEU A 293 -1.28 6.12 16.54
CA LEU A 293 -0.50 7.28 16.10
C LEU A 293 -0.43 7.45 14.58
N ILE A 294 -0.54 6.36 13.82
CA ILE A 294 -0.49 6.36 12.35
C ILE A 294 -1.68 7.13 11.76
N PHE A 295 -2.82 7.09 12.47
CA PHE A 295 -4.08 7.69 12.05
C PHE A 295 -4.31 9.09 12.64
N LYS A 296 -3.39 9.58 13.48
CA LYS A 296 -3.42 10.92 14.06
C LYS A 296 -2.69 11.92 13.18
N THR A 297 -3.16 13.17 13.17
CA THR A 297 -2.44 14.28 12.52
C THR A 297 -1.25 14.67 13.39
N GLN A 298 -0.05 14.64 12.82
CA GLN A 298 1.20 15.02 13.48
C GLN A 298 1.48 16.51 13.22
N GLU A 299 1.78 17.27 14.27
CA GLU A 299 2.23 18.65 14.13
C GLU A 299 3.62 18.69 13.48
N LYS A 300 3.82 19.53 12.44
CA LYS A 300 5.17 19.67 11.85
C LYS A 300 6.07 20.35 12.86
N LEU A 301 7.33 19.93 12.96
CA LEU A 301 8.32 20.50 13.89
C LEU A 301 8.50 22.03 13.73
N ASN A 302 8.25 22.55 12.53
CA ASN A 302 8.33 23.99 12.23
C ASN A 302 7.00 24.75 12.44
N ASP A 303 5.90 24.05 12.74
CA ASP A 303 4.56 24.65 12.91
C ASP A 303 4.25 25.03 14.37
N ILE A 304 5.19 24.86 15.31
CA ILE A 304 5.01 25.23 16.73
C ILE A 304 4.67 26.72 16.89
N ASN A 305 5.02 27.55 15.89
CA ASN A 305 4.71 28.98 15.84
C ASN A 305 3.63 29.37 14.80
N GLN A 306 2.93 28.41 14.17
CA GLN A 306 1.85 28.76 13.24
C GLN A 306 0.59 29.19 13.99
N THR A 307 0.20 30.44 13.76
CA THR A 307 -1.12 30.98 14.08
C THR A 307 -2.20 30.01 13.58
N SER A 308 -2.87 29.34 14.52
CA SER A 308 -3.98 28.45 14.25
C SER A 308 -4.97 29.13 13.29
N THR A 309 -5.37 28.44 12.21
CA THR A 309 -6.25 29.00 11.19
C THR A 309 -7.50 29.57 11.86
N PRO A 310 -7.83 30.85 11.68
CA PRO A 310 -8.93 31.45 12.40
C PRO A 310 -10.26 30.77 12.06
N ILE A 311 -11.03 30.34 13.07
CA ILE A 311 -12.33 29.69 12.90
C ILE A 311 -13.43 30.70 13.18
N GLN A 312 -14.35 30.84 12.23
CA GLN A 312 -15.50 31.73 12.38
C GLN A 312 -16.60 31.06 13.20
N CYS A 313 -17.06 31.75 14.26
CA CYS A 313 -18.19 31.32 15.08
C CYS A 313 -19.46 31.24 14.24
N VAL A 314 -20.17 30.12 14.37
CA VAL A 314 -21.41 29.91 13.61
C VAL A 314 -22.52 30.85 14.08
N LYS A 315 -22.58 31.13 15.40
CA LYS A 315 -23.62 31.92 16.05
C LYS A 315 -23.45 33.43 15.82
N CYS A 316 -22.30 33.98 16.18
CA CYS A 316 -22.06 35.43 16.14
C CYS A 316 -21.08 35.89 15.04
N LYS A 317 -20.61 34.98 14.18
CA LYS A 317 -19.67 35.28 13.08
C LYS A 317 -18.30 35.83 13.50
N THR A 318 -18.03 35.94 14.80
CA THR A 318 -16.71 36.31 15.35
C THR A 318 -15.64 35.32 14.96
N ILE A 319 -14.47 35.81 14.56
CA ILE A 319 -13.31 34.99 14.25
C ILE A 319 -12.59 34.62 15.55
N ASN A 320 -12.35 33.34 15.77
CA ASN A 320 -11.67 32.79 16.94
C ASN A 320 -10.36 32.11 16.53
N PRO A 321 -9.41 31.91 17.44
CA PRO A 321 -8.27 31.03 17.21
C PRO A 321 -8.73 29.64 16.76
N GLY A 322 -7.99 28.97 15.88
CA GLY A 322 -8.35 27.64 15.37
C GLY A 322 -8.40 26.53 16.42
N ILE A 323 -7.84 26.79 17.61
CA ILE A 323 -7.91 25.92 18.78
C ILE A 323 -9.12 26.21 19.68
N ALA A 324 -9.89 27.26 19.41
CA ALA A 324 -10.97 27.68 20.28
C ALA A 324 -12.14 26.70 20.24
N VAL A 325 -12.41 26.05 21.38
CA VAL A 325 -13.59 25.19 21.55
C VAL A 325 -14.86 26.03 21.70
N TYR A 326 -14.75 27.19 22.36
CA TYR A 326 -15.82 28.15 22.59
C TYR A 326 -15.48 29.51 22.01
N CYS A 327 -16.51 30.23 21.58
CA CYS A 327 -16.37 31.55 20.99
C CYS A 327 -16.04 32.54 22.10
N GLY A 328 -14.98 33.33 21.91
CA GLY A 328 -14.57 34.36 22.88
C GLY A 328 -15.64 35.44 23.10
N GLU A 329 -16.45 35.73 22.09
CA GLU A 329 -17.58 36.67 22.16
C GLU A 329 -18.85 36.03 22.73
N CYS A 330 -19.47 35.10 22.00
CA CYS A 330 -20.82 34.65 22.36
C CYS A 330 -20.87 33.40 23.25
N GLY A 331 -19.72 32.86 23.67
CA GLY A 331 -19.61 31.61 24.45
C GLY A 331 -20.08 30.33 23.74
N GLY A 332 -20.53 30.42 22.48
CA GLY A 332 -21.03 29.28 21.71
C GLY A 332 -19.89 28.37 21.23
N LYS A 333 -20.12 27.06 21.08
CA LYS A 333 -19.09 26.15 20.54
C LYS A 333 -18.68 26.56 19.12
N VAL A 334 -17.38 26.74 18.89
CA VAL A 334 -16.82 27.09 17.56
C VAL A 334 -16.43 25.83 16.77
N VAL A 335 -16.09 24.75 17.47
CA VAL A 335 -15.77 23.45 16.85
C VAL A 335 -17.07 22.70 16.58
N ARG A 336 -17.35 22.44 15.29
CA ARG A 336 -18.49 21.60 14.90
C ARG A 336 -18.21 20.14 15.23
N GLU A 337 -19.20 19.45 15.79
CA GLU A 337 -19.08 18.03 16.11
C GLU A 337 -18.86 17.20 14.84
N TYR A 338 -17.78 16.43 14.82
CA TYR A 338 -17.51 15.48 13.75
C TYR A 338 -18.60 14.41 13.69
N ALA A 339 -18.95 14.00 12.47
CA ALA A 339 -19.87 12.89 12.27
C ALA A 339 -19.21 11.58 12.73
N SER A 340 -19.90 10.84 13.60
CA SER A 340 -19.45 9.53 14.09
C SER A 340 -19.30 8.53 12.93
N THR A 341 -18.34 7.62 13.01
CA THR A 341 -18.10 6.59 11.98
C THR A 341 -19.38 5.81 11.59
N PRO A 342 -20.24 5.33 12.53
CA PRO A 342 -21.46 4.62 12.16
C PRO A 342 -22.44 5.47 11.33
N ARG A 343 -22.61 6.75 11.69
CA ARG A 343 -23.48 7.69 10.96
C ARG A 343 -23.02 7.92 9.53
N LYS A 344 -21.70 7.96 9.31
CA LYS A 344 -21.11 8.03 7.97
C LYS A 344 -21.28 6.74 7.18
N LEU A 345 -21.16 5.58 7.84
CA LEU A 345 -21.40 4.28 7.23
C LEU A 345 -22.85 4.15 6.76
N VAL A 346 -23.83 4.49 7.60
CA VAL A 346 -25.25 4.44 7.21
C VAL A 346 -25.54 5.39 6.04
N ALA A 347 -24.98 6.61 6.05
CA ALA A 347 -25.09 7.53 4.92
C ALA A 347 -24.55 6.91 3.62
N PHE A 348 -23.37 6.28 3.69
CA PHE A 348 -22.77 5.60 2.55
C PHE A 348 -23.61 4.41 2.06
N LEU A 349 -24.17 3.61 2.97
CA LEU A 349 -25.04 2.49 2.61
C LEU A 349 -26.34 2.95 1.92
N ILE A 350 -26.91 4.07 2.36
CA ILE A 350 -28.07 4.68 1.69
C ILE A 350 -27.70 5.12 0.26
N ASP A 351 -26.56 5.79 0.10
CA ASP A 351 -26.07 6.20 -1.22
C ASP A 351 -25.83 4.97 -2.13
N MET A 352 -25.20 3.91 -1.61
CA MET A 352 -24.94 2.69 -2.38
C MET A 352 -26.23 1.96 -2.75
N ALA A 353 -27.18 1.80 -1.83
CA ALA A 353 -28.46 1.16 -2.09
C ALA A 353 -29.23 1.90 -3.19
N LEU A 354 -29.29 3.22 -3.12
CA LEU A 354 -29.93 4.05 -4.14
C LEU A 354 -29.28 3.84 -5.52
N LEU A 355 -27.96 3.92 -5.59
CA LEU A 355 -27.23 3.83 -6.86
C LEU A 355 -27.30 2.42 -7.46
N LEU A 356 -27.29 1.38 -6.63
CA LEU A 356 -27.46 -0.01 -7.06
C LEU A 356 -28.87 -0.28 -7.59
N VAL A 357 -29.90 0.31 -6.99
CA VAL A 357 -31.27 0.21 -7.53
C VAL A 357 -31.36 0.90 -8.88
N ILE A 358 -30.83 2.13 -9.00
CA ILE A 358 -30.83 2.87 -10.28
C ILE A 358 -30.03 2.10 -11.34
N SER A 359 -28.82 1.63 -11.02
CA SER A 359 -27.99 0.91 -11.97
C SER A 359 -28.59 -0.46 -12.35
N GLY A 360 -29.28 -1.13 -11.42
CA GLY A 360 -29.99 -2.37 -11.68
C GLY A 360 -31.18 -2.18 -12.62
N VAL A 361 -31.99 -1.13 -12.43
CA VAL A 361 -33.09 -0.80 -13.34
C VAL A 361 -32.57 -0.47 -14.74
N LEU A 362 -31.49 0.33 -14.84
CA LEU A 362 -30.84 0.64 -16.12
C LEU A 362 -30.30 -0.62 -16.80
N LEU A 363 -29.71 -1.55 -16.04
CA LEU A 363 -29.24 -2.83 -16.56
C LEU A 363 -30.38 -3.67 -17.13
N VAL A 364 -31.48 -3.81 -16.37
CA VAL A 364 -32.65 -4.59 -16.81
C VAL A 364 -33.23 -3.97 -18.07
N MET A 365 -33.41 -2.65 -18.13
CA MET A 365 -33.87 -1.97 -19.34
C MET A 365 -32.94 -2.19 -20.54
N PHE A 366 -31.62 -2.11 -20.32
CA PHE A 366 -30.62 -2.35 -21.35
C PHE A 366 -30.68 -3.80 -21.86
N VAL A 367 -30.71 -4.78 -20.96
CA VAL A 367 -30.81 -6.22 -21.29
C VAL A 367 -32.10 -6.52 -22.05
N LEU A 368 -33.24 -5.99 -21.60
CA LEU A 368 -34.52 -6.18 -22.28
C LEU A 368 -34.51 -5.55 -23.69
N THR A 369 -33.98 -4.34 -23.82
CA THR A 369 -33.91 -3.68 -25.14
C THR A 369 -32.93 -4.40 -26.06
N PHE A 370 -31.73 -4.72 -25.58
CA PHE A 370 -30.68 -5.34 -26.39
C PHE A 370 -31.01 -6.77 -26.81
N SER A 371 -31.65 -7.55 -25.94
CA SER A 371 -32.11 -8.93 -26.25
C SER A 371 -33.20 -8.97 -27.33
N ILE A 372 -34.01 -7.91 -27.46
CA ILE A 372 -35.00 -7.79 -28.54
C ILE A 372 -34.31 -7.62 -29.90
N TYR A 373 -33.18 -6.90 -29.97
CA TYR A 373 -32.54 -6.56 -31.24
C TYR A 373 -31.36 -7.48 -31.63
N ASN A 374 -30.69 -8.15 -30.68
CA ASN A 374 -29.46 -8.91 -30.91
C ASN A 374 -29.46 -10.24 -30.13
N GLN A 375 -30.21 -11.24 -30.62
CA GLN A 375 -30.38 -12.52 -29.92
C GLN A 375 -29.08 -13.36 -29.86
N ASP A 376 -28.16 -13.18 -30.80
CA ASP A 376 -26.97 -14.04 -30.94
C ASP A 376 -25.69 -13.48 -30.28
N THR A 377 -25.73 -12.27 -29.73
CA THR A 377 -24.53 -11.56 -29.20
C THR A 377 -24.45 -11.53 -27.67
N PHE A 378 -25.23 -12.36 -26.97
CA PHE A 378 -25.34 -12.35 -25.51
C PHE A 378 -24.24 -13.16 -24.83
N SER A 379 -23.23 -12.49 -24.27
CA SER A 379 -22.36 -13.09 -23.24
C SER A 379 -22.66 -12.45 -21.87
N PRO A 380 -23.19 -13.21 -20.90
CA PRO A 380 -23.44 -12.72 -19.53
C PRO A 380 -22.19 -12.09 -18.88
N GLU A 381 -21.01 -12.59 -19.22
CA GLU A 381 -19.72 -12.12 -18.72
C GLU A 381 -19.41 -10.70 -19.21
N LEU A 382 -19.67 -10.40 -20.49
CA LEU A 382 -19.43 -9.07 -21.04
C LEU A 382 -20.41 -8.04 -20.47
N ILE A 383 -21.68 -8.42 -20.36
CA ILE A 383 -22.73 -7.54 -19.81
C ILE A 383 -22.44 -7.21 -18.35
N SER A 384 -22.11 -8.22 -17.53
CA SER A 384 -21.75 -7.99 -16.13
C SER A 384 -20.48 -7.15 -15.99
N GLY A 385 -19.47 -7.38 -16.83
CA GLY A 385 -18.26 -6.54 -16.89
C GLY A 385 -18.55 -5.08 -17.21
N ILE A 386 -19.31 -4.82 -18.29
CA ILE A 386 -19.72 -3.47 -18.69
C ILE A 386 -20.54 -2.80 -17.57
N TRP A 387 -21.49 -3.54 -16.99
CA TRP A 387 -22.35 -3.03 -15.92
C TRP A 387 -21.56 -2.61 -14.68
N ILE A 388 -20.58 -3.42 -14.26
CA ILE A 388 -19.72 -3.09 -13.12
C ILE A 388 -18.93 -1.80 -13.39
N ILE A 389 -18.36 -1.66 -14.59
CA ILE A 389 -17.60 -0.46 -15.00
C ILE A 389 -18.50 0.77 -14.99
N LEU A 390 -19.67 0.69 -15.66
CA LEU A 390 -20.62 1.79 -15.72
C LEU A 390 -21.16 2.17 -14.33
N THR A 391 -21.51 1.19 -13.51
CA THR A 391 -21.97 1.41 -12.14
C THR A 391 -20.88 2.10 -11.30
N SER A 392 -19.62 1.68 -11.44
CA SER A 392 -18.49 2.31 -10.75
C SER A 392 -18.30 3.76 -11.18
N ILE A 393 -18.42 4.06 -12.48
CA ILE A 393 -18.35 5.43 -13.01
C ILE A 393 -19.52 6.27 -12.48
N ILE A 394 -20.75 5.74 -12.50
CA ILE A 394 -21.94 6.43 -12.00
C ILE A 394 -21.77 6.75 -10.51
N ILE A 395 -21.31 5.79 -9.70
CA ILE A 395 -21.03 6.00 -8.28
C ILE A 395 -19.99 7.12 -8.10
N PHE A 396 -18.88 7.05 -8.82
CA PHE A 396 -17.82 8.05 -8.72
C PHE A 396 -18.32 9.45 -9.09
N VAL A 397 -19.00 9.59 -10.23
CA VAL A 397 -19.55 10.87 -10.71
C VAL A 397 -20.59 11.41 -9.73
N TYR A 398 -21.52 10.58 -9.27
CA TYR A 398 -22.51 10.95 -8.27
C TYR A 398 -21.86 11.53 -7.01
N LEU A 399 -20.89 10.81 -6.43
CA LEU A 399 -20.20 11.25 -5.22
C LEU A 399 -19.46 12.57 -5.48
N VAL A 400 -18.74 12.68 -6.59
CA VAL A 400 -17.96 13.89 -6.91
C VAL A 400 -18.85 15.13 -7.05
N LEU A 401 -19.95 15.02 -7.80
CA LEU A 401 -20.87 16.12 -8.05
C LEU A 401 -21.63 16.54 -6.80
N MET A 402 -22.16 15.57 -6.05
CA MET A 402 -22.97 15.84 -4.86
C MET A 402 -22.13 16.34 -3.68
N GLU A 403 -20.92 15.80 -3.48
CA GLU A 403 -20.05 16.22 -2.38
C GLU A 403 -19.56 17.67 -2.52
N LYS A 404 -19.59 18.30 -3.71
CA LYS A 404 -19.29 19.73 -3.85
C LYS A 404 -20.20 20.60 -2.98
N ASN A 405 -21.48 20.23 -2.88
CA ASN A 405 -22.45 20.91 -2.01
C ASN A 405 -22.38 20.40 -0.55
N GLY A 406 -21.38 19.58 -0.23
CA GLY A 406 -21.18 18.93 1.05
C GLY A 406 -22.12 17.76 1.32
N ASN A 407 -23.03 17.42 0.41
CA ASN A 407 -24.19 16.59 0.71
C ASN A 407 -24.50 15.60 -0.41
N THR A 408 -24.38 14.30 -0.13
CA THR A 408 -25.05 13.22 -0.88
C THR A 408 -26.44 12.96 -0.28
N ILE A 409 -27.27 12.16 -0.92
CA ILE A 409 -28.63 11.86 -0.44
C ILE A 409 -28.56 11.17 0.92
N GLY A 410 -27.69 10.18 1.08
CA GLY A 410 -27.45 9.52 2.35
C GLY A 410 -26.91 10.47 3.42
N LYS A 411 -26.04 11.42 3.06
CA LYS A 411 -25.58 12.45 4.01
C LYS A 411 -26.69 13.42 4.43
N ILE A 412 -27.60 13.76 3.51
CA ILE A 412 -28.80 14.56 3.83
C ILE A 412 -29.68 13.79 4.80
N ALA A 413 -30.00 12.53 4.50
CA ALA A 413 -30.81 11.65 5.35
C ALA A 413 -30.20 11.50 6.75
N MET A 414 -28.86 11.39 6.82
CA MET A 414 -28.16 11.32 8.09
C MET A 414 -27.83 12.69 8.69
N GLY A 415 -28.27 13.81 8.14
CA GLY A 415 -28.02 15.15 8.71
C GLY A 415 -26.52 15.47 8.91
N ILE A 416 -25.66 15.06 7.98
CA ILE A 416 -24.21 15.30 8.00
C ILE A 416 -23.78 15.99 6.70
N LYS A 417 -22.63 16.67 6.72
CA LYS A 417 -22.06 17.28 5.51
C LYS A 417 -20.54 17.26 5.49
N VAL A 418 -19.97 17.23 4.30
CA VAL A 418 -18.53 17.33 4.04
C VAL A 418 -18.12 18.80 3.94
N VAL A 419 -17.00 19.16 4.57
CA VAL A 419 -16.39 20.49 4.51
C VAL A 419 -14.87 20.40 4.45
N GLN A 420 -14.21 21.49 4.08
CA GLN A 420 -12.76 21.61 4.17
C GLN A 420 -12.30 21.52 5.64
N GLU A 421 -11.17 20.85 5.89
CA GLU A 421 -10.64 20.64 7.23
C GLU A 421 -10.28 21.94 7.96
N ASP A 422 -9.67 22.90 7.24
CA ASP A 422 -9.14 24.12 7.86
C ASP A 422 -10.16 25.26 7.84
N THR A 423 -10.86 25.46 6.72
CA THR A 423 -11.76 26.61 6.53
C THR A 423 -13.22 26.30 6.84
N GLN A 424 -13.59 25.01 6.93
CA GLN A 424 -14.97 24.53 7.02
C GLN A 424 -15.93 25.03 5.92
N LYS A 425 -15.39 25.56 4.82
CA LYS A 425 -16.15 25.93 3.62
C LYS A 425 -16.53 24.68 2.80
N PRO A 426 -17.48 24.79 1.85
CA PRO A 426 -17.71 23.74 0.87
C PRO A 426 -16.42 23.32 0.18
N ILE A 427 -16.30 22.03 -0.13
CA ILE A 427 -15.09 21.48 -0.76
C ILE A 427 -15.06 21.81 -2.26
N SER A 428 -13.86 21.85 -2.83
CA SER A 428 -13.69 22.02 -4.27
C SER A 428 -13.87 20.70 -5.04
N TYR A 429 -14.04 20.75 -6.37
CA TYR A 429 -14.07 19.54 -7.20
C TYR A 429 -12.77 18.72 -7.10
N PRO A 430 -11.56 19.30 -7.13
CA PRO A 430 -10.33 18.54 -6.93
C PRO A 430 -10.29 17.80 -5.58
N GLN A 431 -10.79 18.43 -4.50
CA GLN A 431 -10.90 17.75 -3.21
C GLN A 431 -11.91 16.61 -3.26
N SER A 432 -13.08 16.83 -3.87
CA SER A 432 -14.11 15.81 -4.06
C SER A 432 -13.59 14.61 -4.88
N ILE A 433 -12.87 14.87 -5.98
CA ILE A 433 -12.22 13.87 -6.81
C ILE A 433 -11.18 13.09 -6.00
N ALA A 434 -10.29 13.77 -5.27
CA ALA A 434 -9.30 13.12 -4.44
C ALA A 434 -9.94 12.23 -3.36
N ARG A 435 -11.00 12.71 -2.69
CA ARG A 435 -11.75 11.91 -1.70
C ARG A 435 -12.29 10.61 -2.28
N ASN A 436 -12.85 10.66 -3.49
CA ASN A 436 -13.55 9.53 -4.09
C ASN A 436 -12.62 8.62 -4.90
N LEU A 437 -11.51 9.13 -5.42
CA LEU A 437 -10.45 8.30 -6.01
C LEU A 437 -9.83 7.37 -4.95
N PHE A 438 -9.60 7.90 -3.75
CA PHE A 438 -9.13 7.12 -2.60
C PHE A 438 -10.25 6.34 -1.89
N LEU A 439 -11.49 6.32 -2.41
CA LEU A 439 -12.50 5.39 -1.90
C LEU A 439 -12.10 3.94 -2.17
N VAL A 440 -11.43 3.67 -3.30
CA VAL A 440 -10.89 2.33 -3.61
C VAL A 440 -9.95 1.87 -2.49
N ALA A 441 -9.11 2.77 -1.98
CA ALA A 441 -8.24 2.52 -0.83
C ALA A 441 -9.03 2.15 0.43
N ASP A 442 -10.07 2.93 0.72
CA ASP A 442 -10.93 2.71 1.88
C ASP A 442 -11.71 1.39 1.81
N LEU A 443 -12.00 0.90 0.60
CA LEU A 443 -12.73 -0.34 0.36
C LEU A 443 -11.87 -1.61 0.51
N ILE A 444 -10.55 -1.50 0.61
CA ILE A 444 -9.67 -2.65 0.86
C ILE A 444 -9.82 -3.11 2.34
N PRO A 445 -9.81 -4.42 2.65
CA PRO A 445 -9.85 -5.56 1.73
C PRO A 445 -11.25 -5.78 1.14
N PHE A 446 -11.31 -6.17 -0.13
CA PHE A 446 -12.58 -6.38 -0.87
C PHE A 446 -13.49 -7.48 -0.30
N ILE A 447 -12.96 -8.36 0.56
CA ILE A 447 -13.75 -9.38 1.27
C ILE A 447 -14.75 -8.73 2.23
N ILE A 448 -14.33 -7.64 2.89
CA ILE A 448 -15.21 -6.81 3.74
C ILE A 448 -15.03 -5.36 3.27
N PRO A 449 -15.70 -4.97 2.17
CA PRO A 449 -15.52 -3.65 1.57
C PRO A 449 -15.74 -2.54 2.59
N GLY A 450 -14.73 -1.68 2.76
CA GLY A 450 -14.80 -0.51 3.63
C GLY A 450 -14.18 -0.71 5.01
N LEU A 451 -13.72 -1.92 5.36
CA LEU A 451 -13.18 -2.22 6.69
C LEU A 451 -11.98 -1.32 7.05
N LEU A 452 -11.03 -1.12 6.13
CA LEU A 452 -9.88 -0.26 6.39
C LEU A 452 -10.33 1.20 6.61
N GLY A 453 -11.20 1.72 5.74
CA GLY A 453 -11.75 3.07 5.89
C GLY A 453 -12.50 3.27 7.22
N LEU A 454 -13.22 2.26 7.69
CA LEU A 454 -13.90 2.26 8.99
C LEU A 454 -12.92 2.29 10.16
N ILE A 455 -11.86 1.46 10.12
CA ILE A 455 -10.81 1.44 11.15
C ILE A 455 -10.11 2.80 11.22
N VAL A 456 -9.69 3.33 10.06
CA VAL A 456 -9.03 4.64 9.93
C VAL A 456 -9.93 5.73 10.52
N SER A 457 -11.20 5.74 10.12
CA SER A 457 -12.19 6.70 10.62
C SER A 457 -12.44 6.57 12.12
N ALA A 458 -12.48 5.36 12.68
CA ALA A 458 -12.71 5.16 14.10
C ALA A 458 -11.53 5.68 14.95
N LYS A 459 -10.29 5.49 14.47
CA LYS A 459 -9.04 5.82 15.17
C LYS A 459 -8.55 7.25 14.94
N SER A 460 -8.95 7.91 13.86
CA SER A 460 -8.60 9.30 13.59
C SER A 460 -9.27 10.27 14.57
N ASP A 461 -8.53 11.30 15.00
CA ASP A 461 -9.03 12.34 15.92
C ASP A 461 -10.21 13.13 15.31
N LYS A 462 -10.13 13.41 14.00
CA LYS A 462 -11.17 14.13 13.22
C LYS A 462 -12.19 13.18 12.58
N LYS A 463 -12.15 11.89 12.93
CA LYS A 463 -12.94 10.83 12.32
C LYS A 463 -12.83 10.82 10.79
N GLN A 464 -11.64 10.99 10.24
CA GLN A 464 -11.41 10.99 8.79
C GLN A 464 -11.15 9.57 8.28
N ARG A 465 -11.71 9.20 7.11
CA ARG A 465 -11.24 8.03 6.32
C ARG A 465 -10.02 8.42 5.47
N ILE A 466 -9.44 7.48 4.71
CA ILE A 466 -8.23 7.72 3.90
C ILE A 466 -8.46 8.86 2.90
N GLY A 467 -9.54 8.78 2.11
CA GLY A 467 -9.85 9.84 1.15
C GLY A 467 -10.12 11.20 1.80
N ASP A 468 -10.73 11.24 2.99
CA ASP A 468 -10.91 12.48 3.76
C ASP A 468 -9.57 13.11 4.12
N MET A 469 -8.61 12.27 4.55
CA MET A 469 -7.27 12.68 4.95
C MET A 469 -6.47 13.25 3.78
N VAL A 470 -6.47 12.56 2.64
CA VAL A 470 -5.74 12.97 1.42
C VAL A 470 -6.27 14.28 0.86
N ALA A 471 -7.59 14.47 0.88
CA ALA A 471 -8.21 15.67 0.35
C ALA A 471 -8.23 16.87 1.32
N GLY A 472 -7.81 16.69 2.58
CA GLY A 472 -7.85 17.75 3.60
C GLY A 472 -9.28 18.16 3.94
N THR A 473 -10.14 17.19 4.23
CA THR A 473 -11.59 17.40 4.38
C THR A 473 -12.15 16.62 5.56
N VAL A 474 -13.23 17.10 6.17
CA VAL A 474 -13.87 16.48 7.34
C VAL A 474 -15.38 16.38 7.13
N VAL A 475 -16.01 15.45 7.84
CA VAL A 475 -17.47 15.30 7.86
C VAL A 475 -18.00 15.72 9.22
N ILE A 476 -18.94 16.66 9.22
CA ILE A 476 -19.50 17.29 10.41
C ILE A 476 -21.01 17.06 10.46
N LYS A 477 -21.61 17.09 11.66
CA LYS A 477 -23.07 17.14 11.80
C LYS A 477 -23.59 18.46 11.21
N LYS A 478 -24.72 18.42 10.49
CA LYS A 478 -25.51 19.63 10.23
C LYS A 478 -26.08 20.06 11.57
N GLN A 479 -25.87 21.32 11.94
CA GLN A 479 -26.63 21.94 13.01
C GLN A 479 -28.00 22.26 12.45
N GLU A 480 -29.05 21.89 13.17
CA GLU A 480 -30.37 22.49 12.98
C GLU A 480 -30.19 24.00 13.15
N LEU A 481 -30.67 24.76 12.17
CA LEU A 481 -30.60 26.22 12.16
C LEU A 481 -31.52 26.80 13.24
#